data_AF-A0A7W8TD85-F1
#
_entry.id   AF-A0A7W8TD85-F1
#
_cell.length_a   1.000
_cell.length_b   1.000
_cell.length_c   1.000
_cell.angle_alpha   90.00
_cell.angle_beta   90.00
_cell.angle_gamma   90.00
#
_symmetry.space_group_name_H-M   'P 1'
#
loop_
_entity.id
_entity.type
_entity.pdbx_description
1 polymer ?
#
loop_
_entity_poly.entity_id
_entity_poly.type
_entity_poly.pdbx_seq_one_letter_code
_entity_poly.pdbx_strand_id
1 'polypeptide(L)' 'MNDKTTVNVFLVNGIRLSGQLAAFDQFAVLLESGPGAQLVFKHAISTVLPANGRSQARDPTEVPVSGD' A
#
# COMPACT_ATOMS: atom_id res chain seq x y z
N MET A 1 -8.90 17.14 7.27
CA MET A 1 -9.10 16.38 6.02
C MET A 1 -8.50 15.00 6.23
N ASN A 2 -9.29 13.93 6.16
CA ASN A 2 -8.75 12.58 6.23
C ASN A 2 -8.14 12.27 4.86
N ASP A 3 -6.82 12.29 4.74
CA ASP A 3 -6.11 11.86 3.54
C ASP A 3 -6.33 10.35 3.34
N LYS A 4 -7.40 10.01 2.64
CA LYS A 4 -7.63 8.65 2.16
C LYS A 4 -6.58 8.36 1.08
N THR A 5 -5.68 7.43 1.37
CA THR A 5 -4.58 7.09 0.45
C THR A 5 -5.10 6.20 -0.66
N THR A 6 -5.00 6.67 -1.90
CA THR A 6 -5.21 5.85 -3.09
C THR A 6 -4.01 4.93 -3.29
N VAL A 7 -4.26 3.65 -3.49
CA VAL A 7 -3.24 2.62 -3.68
C VAL A 7 -3.51 1.80 -4.94
N ASN A 8 -2.41 1.30 -5.51
CA ASN A 8 -2.41 0.22 -6.48
C ASN A 8 -2.02 -1.07 -5.75
N VAL A 9 -2.91 -2.05 -5.75
CA VAL A 9 -2.69 -3.38 -5.20
C VAL A 9 -2.49 -4.35 -6.35
N PHE A 10 -1.33 -4.96 -6.40
CA PHE A 10 -0.98 -5.98 -7.38
C PHE A 10 -1.22 -7.33 -6.74
N LEU A 11 -1.95 -8.20 -7.44
CA LEU A 11 -2.21 -9.56 -7.00
C LEU A 11 -1.14 -10.51 -7.54
N VAL A 12 -0.99 -11.67 -6.90
CA VAL A 12 -0.04 -12.71 -7.31
C VAL A 12 -0.27 -13.23 -8.72
N ASN A 13 -1.51 -13.15 -9.22
CA ASN A 13 -1.89 -13.53 -10.58
C ASN A 13 -1.68 -12.41 -11.63
N GLY A 14 -1.11 -11.27 -11.22
CA GLY A 14 -0.82 -10.13 -12.11
C GLY A 14 -1.96 -9.12 -12.27
N ILE A 15 -3.14 -9.34 -11.68
CA ILE A 15 -4.23 -8.35 -11.69
C ILE A 15 -3.83 -7.13 -10.86
N ARG A 16 -4.13 -5.93 -11.36
CA ARG A 16 -3.99 -4.67 -10.62
C ARG A 16 -5.36 -4.16 -10.20
N LEU A 17 -5.52 -3.93 -8.90
CA LEU A 17 -6.66 -3.23 -8.31
C LEU A 17 -6.21 -1.81 -7.93
N SER A 18 -7.04 -0.81 -8.21
CA SER A 18 -6.77 0.58 -7.88
C SER A 18 -7.95 1.15 -7.10
N GLY A 19 -7.69 1.72 -5.94
CA GLY A 19 -8.75 2.25 -5.08
C GLY A 19 -8.21 2.94 -3.84
N GLN A 20 -9.11 3.54 -3.07
CA GLN A 20 -8.79 4.11 -1.77
C GLN A 20 -8.69 2.98 -0.73
N LEU A 21 -7.65 2.99 0.08
CA LEU A 21 -7.54 2.09 1.22
C LEU A 21 -8.51 2.55 2.32
N ALA A 22 -9.65 1.87 2.45
CA ALA A 22 -10.71 2.24 3.38
C ALA A 22 -10.54 1.63 4.77
N ALA A 23 -10.10 0.37 4.84
CA ALA A 23 -9.83 -0.34 6.09
C ALA A 23 -8.82 -1.48 5.87
N PHE A 24 -8.23 -1.98 6.94
CA PHE A 24 -7.41 -3.19 6.92
C PHE A 24 -7.43 -3.88 8.28
N ASP A 25 -7.19 -5.19 8.28
CA ASP A 25 -6.93 -5.96 9.48
C ASP A 25 -5.66 -6.81 9.30
N GLN A 26 -5.50 -7.87 10.09
CA GLN A 26 -4.34 -8.77 9.99
C GLN A 26 -4.27 -9.50 8.64
N PHE A 27 -5.39 -9.82 8.00
CA PHE A 27 -5.47 -10.76 6.88
C PHE A 27 -5.99 -10.17 5.57
N ALA A 28 -6.67 -9.02 5.62
CA ALA A 28 -7.31 -8.41 4.46
C ALA A 28 -7.22 -6.88 4.44
N VAL A 29 -7.49 -6.31 3.27
CA VAL A 29 -7.65 -4.88 3.04
C VAL A 29 -8.99 -4.63 2.34
N LEU A 30 -9.65 -3.53 2.68
CA LEU A 30 -10.86 -3.05 2.00
C LEU A 30 -10.48 -1.90 1.06
N LEU A 31 -10.69 -2.10 -0.23
CA LEU A 31 -10.51 -1.07 -1.26
C LEU A 31 -11.86 -0.50 -1.67
N GLU A 32 -11.98 0.83 -1.66
CA GLU A 32 -13.13 1.55 -2.21
C GLU A 32 -12.78 2.15 -3.58
N SER A 33 -13.67 1.96 -4.55
CA SER A 33 -13.54 2.49 -5.91
C SER A 33 -14.92 2.87 -6.47
N GLY A 34 -14.98 3.45 -7.67
CA GLY A 34 -16.25 3.79 -8.33
C GLY A 34 -17.26 2.63 -8.38
N PRO A 35 -16.84 1.39 -8.73
CA PRO A 35 -17.70 0.20 -8.69
C PRO A 35 -18.18 -0.24 -7.29
N GLY A 36 -17.65 0.31 -6.20
CA GLY A 36 -18.00 -0.05 -4.83
C GLY A 36 -16.80 -0.50 -3.98
N ALA A 37 -17.10 -1.23 -2.89
CA ALA A 37 -16.11 -1.74 -1.96
C ALA A 37 -15.74 -3.19 -2.26
N GLN A 38 -14.44 -3.51 -2.21
CA GLN A 38 -13.91 -4.85 -2.44
C GLN A 38 -12.97 -5.25 -1.30
N LEU A 39 -13.23 -6.41 -0.70
CA LEU A 39 -12.31 -7.05 0.25
C LEU A 39 -11.25 -7.85 -0.50
N VAL A 40 -9.97 -7.62 -0.20
CA VAL A 40 -8.83 -8.30 -0.81
C VAL A 40 -8.01 -8.98 0.28
N PHE A 41 -7.84 -10.29 0.18
CA PHE A 41 -7.03 -11.05 1.14
C PHE A 41 -5.54 -10.89 0.84
N LYS A 42 -4.73 -10.69 1.89
CA LYS A 42 -3.28 -10.44 1.77
C LYS A 42 -2.51 -11.60 1.14
N HIS A 43 -2.97 -12.84 1.27
CA HIS A 43 -2.32 -13.99 0.61
C HIS A 43 -2.39 -13.92 -0.92
N ALA A 44 -3.35 -13.17 -1.47
CA ALA A 44 -3.48 -12.95 -2.92
C ALA A 44 -2.73 -11.70 -3.39
N ILE A 45 -2.18 -10.89 -2.49
CA ILE A 45 -1.49 -9.64 -2.79
C ILE A 45 0.02 -9.92 -2.95
N SER A 46 0.61 -9.45 -4.05
CA SER A 46 2.05 -9.43 -4.24
C SER A 46 2.68 -8.12 -3.77
N THR A 47 2.11 -6.97 -4.14
CA THR A 47 2.67 -5.64 -3.84
C THR A 47 1.58 -4.60 -3.63
N VAL A 48 1.81 -3.62 -2.75
CA VAL A 48 0.97 -2.43 -2.56
C VAL A 48 1.80 -1.18 -2.80
N LEU A 49 1.36 -0.29 -3.68
CA LEU A 49 2.03 0.97 -4.00
C LEU A 49 1.09 2.16 -3.83
N PRO A 50 1.48 3.26 -3.16
CA PRO A 50 0.73 4.51 -3.20
C PRO A 50 0.60 5.02 -4.63
N ALA A 51 -0.60 5.43 -5.05
CA ALA A 51 -0.83 5.94 -6.40
C ALA A 51 -0.05 7.23 -6.70
N ASN A 52 0.28 7.99 -5.65
CA ASN A 52 0.85 9.32 -5.76
C ASN A 52 2.39 9.32 -5.79
N GLY A 53 3.03 8.15 -5.84
CA GLY A 53 4.50 8.06 -5.97
C GLY A 53 5.30 8.80 -4.89
N ARG A 54 4.68 9.15 -3.76
CA ARG A 54 5.39 9.68 -2.59
C ARG A 54 6.14 8.53 -1.96
N SER A 55 7.26 8.15 -2.58
CA SER A 55 8.37 7.55 -1.87
C SER A 55 8.66 8.52 -0.73
N GLN A 56 8.28 8.20 0.51
CA GLN A 56 9.04 8.77 1.61
C GLN A 56 10.45 8.26 1.34
N ALA A 57 11.30 9.14 0.81
CA ALA A 57 12.72 8.89 0.73
C ALA A 57 13.10 8.50 2.16
N ARG A 58 13.46 7.22 2.37
CA ARG A 58 14.10 6.84 3.62
C ARG A 58 15.32 7.73 3.70
N ASP A 59 15.36 8.61 4.68
CA ASP A 59 16.53 9.44 4.93
C ASP A 59 17.70 8.47 5.18
N PRO A 60 18.78 8.47 4.37
CA PRO A 60 19.87 7.49 4.50
C PRO A 60 20.69 7.63 5.80
N THR A 61 20.26 8.43 6.75
CA THR A 61 21.13 8.96 7.80
C THR A 61 20.90 8.26 9.15
N GLU A 62 21.33 7.01 9.29
CA GLU A 62 21.82 6.52 10.60
C GLU A 62 22.65 5.22 10.43
N VAL A 63 23.90 5.37 10.01
CA VAL A 63 24.94 4.40 10.36
C VAL A 63 25.91 5.18 11.26
N PRO A 64 25.93 4.96 12.58
CA PRO A 64 26.96 5.57 13.40
C PRO A 64 28.28 4.96 12.98
N VAL A 65 29.14 5.76 12.35
CA VAL A 65 30.53 5.39 12.11
C VAL A 65 31.17 5.28 13.49
N SER A 66 31.40 4.04 13.93
CA SER A 66 32.28 3.75 15.06
C SER A 66 33.69 4.12 14.62
N GLY A 67 34.20 5.22 15.17
CA GLY A 67 35.59 5.60 15.00
C GLY A 67 36.48 4.62 15.76
N ASP A 68 37.26 3.86 15.00
CA ASP A 68 38.56 3.30 15.36
C ASP A 68 39.48 3.43 14.13
#